data_AF-A0A1J3GNX0-F1
#
_entry.id   AF-A0A1J3GNX0-F1
#
_cell.length_a   1.000
_cell.length_b   1.000
_cell.length_c   1.000
_cell.angle_alpha   90.00
_cell.angle_beta   90.00
_cell.angle_gamma   90.00
#
_symmetry.space_group_name_H-M   'P 1'
#
loop_
_entity.id
_entity.type
_entity.pdbx_description
1 polymer ?
#
loop_
_entity_poly.entity_id
_entity_poly.type
_entity_poly.pdbx_seq_one_letter_code
_entity_poly.pdbx_strand_id
1 'polypeptide(L)'
;DIDYQRNAAKCYSSCPNLAAEMAAALASASIVFKDNRVYSQKLVHGAKTLYKFAYANKWSHGKRSKESSEFYKSSLFWDELLWGGAWLYYATGNVTYL
;
A
#
# COMPACT_ATOMS: atom_id res chain seq x y z
N ASP A 1 -12.15 -27.04 -14.87
CA ASP A 1 -10.81 -26.50 -14.68
C ASP A 1 -10.79 -25.07 -15.22
N ILE A 2 -9.78 -24.25 -14.90
CA ILE A 2 -9.71 -22.85 -15.35
C ILE A 2 -8.66 -22.74 -16.47
N ASP A 3 -9.12 -22.83 -17.72
CA ASP A 3 -8.23 -23.05 -18.89
C ASP A 3 -7.90 -21.78 -19.70
N TYR A 4 -8.27 -20.60 -19.20
CA TYR A 4 -7.99 -19.31 -19.87
C TYR A 4 -6.76 -18.59 -19.29
N GLN A 5 -6.12 -17.76 -20.12
CA GLN A 5 -4.91 -17.00 -19.74
C GLN A 5 -5.21 -15.98 -18.63
N ARG A 6 -4.41 -16.00 -17.55
CA ARG A 6 -4.51 -15.07 -16.41
C ARG A 6 -3.29 -14.15 -16.36
N ASN A 7 -3.44 -12.95 -16.92
CA ASN A 7 -2.37 -11.96 -16.95
C ASN A 7 -2.13 -11.35 -15.56
N ALA A 8 -0.85 -11.15 -15.22
CA ALA A 8 -0.45 -10.43 -14.01
C ALA A 8 0.04 -9.03 -14.39
N ALA A 9 -0.65 -8.00 -13.92
CA ALA A 9 -0.20 -6.62 -14.05
C ALA A 9 0.85 -6.30 -12.98
N LYS A 10 2.00 -5.77 -13.41
CA LYS A 10 3.04 -5.27 -12.50
C LYS A 10 2.94 -3.76 -12.41
N CYS A 11 3.06 -3.24 -11.18
CA CYS A 11 3.13 -1.81 -10.95
C CYS A 11 4.56 -1.38 -10.62
N TYR A 12 5.08 -0.45 -11.41
CA TYR A 12 6.44 0.10 -11.23
C TYR A 12 6.45 1.54 -10.73
N SER A 13 5.50 2.38 -11.14
CA SER A 13 5.48 3.79 -10.71
C SER A 13 4.08 4.41 -10.71
N SER A 14 3.04 3.68 -11.12
CA SER A 14 1.75 4.28 -11.47
C SER A 14 0.56 3.81 -10.64
N CYS A 15 0.83 3.22 -9.48
CA CYS A 15 -0.19 2.80 -8.51
C CYS A 15 0.14 3.26 -7.07
N PRO A 16 0.50 4.54 -6.85
CA PRO A 16 0.87 4.99 -5.51
C PRO A 16 -0.29 4.79 -4.49
N ASN A 17 -1.55 4.92 -4.92
CA ASN A 17 -2.76 4.63 -4.13
C ASN A 17 -2.84 3.17 -3.67
N LEU A 18 -2.66 2.22 -4.58
CA LEU A 18 -2.66 0.80 -4.24
C LEU A 18 -1.55 0.49 -3.23
N ALA A 19 -0.35 1.03 -3.45
CA ALA A 19 0.77 0.82 -2.54
C ALA A 19 0.53 1.44 -1.16
N ALA A 20 -0.09 2.61 -1.08
CA ALA A 20 -0.44 3.25 0.19
C ALA A 20 -1.50 2.44 0.97
N GLU A 21 -2.53 1.92 0.29
CA GLU A 21 -3.54 1.06 0.93
C GLU A 21 -2.94 -0.28 1.39
N MET A 22 -2.05 -0.88 0.58
CA MET A 22 -1.30 -2.06 1.01
C MET A 22 -0.41 -1.76 2.22
N ALA A 23 0.16 -0.55 2.31
CA ALA A 23 0.93 -0.14 3.49
C ALA A 23 0.04 -0.04 4.73
N ALA A 24 -1.15 0.56 4.61
CA ALA A 24 -2.14 0.60 5.69
C ALA A 24 -2.56 -0.80 6.17
N ALA A 25 -2.82 -1.71 5.23
CA ALA A 25 -3.18 -3.10 5.53
C ALA A 25 -2.06 -3.84 6.28
N LEU A 26 -0.81 -3.71 5.84
CA LEU A 26 0.32 -4.36 6.51
C LEU A 26 0.62 -3.73 7.88
N ALA A 27 0.52 -2.40 7.99
CA ALA A 27 0.73 -1.70 9.25
C ALA A 27 -0.35 -2.06 10.29
N SER A 28 -1.63 -2.03 9.93
CA SER A 28 -2.72 -2.46 10.81
C SER A 28 -2.60 -3.93 11.20
N ALA A 29 -2.29 -4.83 10.25
CA ALA A 29 -2.05 -6.24 10.55
C ALA A 29 -0.89 -6.44 11.53
N SER A 30 0.17 -5.62 11.46
CA SER A 30 1.30 -5.73 12.39
C SER A 30 0.90 -5.49 13.85
N ILE A 31 -0.12 -4.67 14.08
CA ILE A 31 -0.69 -4.41 15.41
C ILE A 31 -1.50 -5.62 15.88
N VAL A 32 -2.32 -6.20 15.00
CA VAL A 32 -3.08 -7.42 15.28
C VAL A 32 -2.16 -8.57 15.68
N PHE A 33 -1.06 -8.75 14.95
CA PHE A 33 -0.09 -9.83 15.18
C PHE A 33 1.03 -9.46 16.17
N LYS A 34 0.84 -8.46 17.04
CA LYS A 34 1.88 -7.97 17.97
C LYS A 34 2.53 -9.07 18.82
N ASP A 35 1.78 -10.11 19.18
CA ASP A 35 2.26 -11.21 20.03
C ASP A 35 3.20 -12.15 19.25
N ASN A 36 3.05 -12.23 17.92
CA ASN A 36 4.03 -12.84 17.04
C ASN A 36 5.03 -11.78 16.55
N ARG A 37 6.02 -11.48 17.39
CA ARG A 37 6.99 -10.39 17.15
C ARG A 37 7.69 -10.47 15.80
N VAL A 38 8.14 -11.66 15.39
CA VAL A 38 8.85 -11.85 14.11
C VAL A 38 7.95 -11.51 12.93
N TYR A 39 6.68 -11.96 12.97
CA TYR A 39 5.74 -11.69 11.91
C TYR A 39 5.29 -10.22 11.89
N SER A 40 4.99 -9.65 13.06
CA SER A 40 4.64 -8.23 13.21
C SER A 40 5.74 -7.33 12.61
N GLN A 41 7.02 -7.58 12.94
CA GLN A 41 8.14 -6.82 12.38
C GLN A 41 8.28 -6.98 10.86
N LYS A 42 8.03 -8.18 10.33
CA LYS A 42 8.01 -8.42 8.87
C LYS A 42 6.90 -7.60 8.19
N LEU A 43 5.73 -7.50 8.80
CA LEU A 43 4.61 -6.68 8.29
C LEU A 43 4.94 -5.18 8.34
N VAL A 44 5.50 -4.68 9.46
CA VAL A 44 5.96 -3.28 9.56
C VAL A 44 7.00 -2.97 8.48
N HIS A 45 7.96 -3.87 8.25
CA HIS A 45 8.97 -3.70 7.19
C HIS A 45 8.33 -3.59 5.79
N GLY A 46 7.37 -4.46 5.49
CA GLY A 46 6.60 -4.40 4.24
C GLY A 46 5.81 -3.09 4.11
N ALA A 47 5.13 -2.66 5.18
CA ALA A 47 4.37 -1.42 5.22
C ALA A 47 5.27 -0.20 4.94
N LYS A 48 6.43 -0.10 5.59
CA LYS A 48 7.41 0.98 5.36
C LYS A 48 7.91 1.00 3.92
N THR A 49 8.16 -0.16 3.34
CA THR A 49 8.66 -0.30 1.97
C THR A 49 7.63 0.21 0.96
N LEU A 50 6.38 -0.21 1.11
CA LEU A 50 5.28 0.21 0.25
C LEU A 50 4.94 1.68 0.42
N TYR A 51 4.93 2.19 1.65
CA TYR A 51 4.67 3.60 1.92
C TYR A 51 5.74 4.50 1.30
N LYS A 52 7.03 4.12 1.41
CA LYS A 52 8.12 4.83 0.76
C LYS A 52 7.93 4.87 -0.76
N PHE A 53 7.53 3.75 -1.36
CA PHE A 53 7.21 3.68 -2.78
C PHE A 53 6.05 4.61 -3.15
N ALA A 54 4.95 4.57 -2.40
CA ALA A 54 3.78 5.42 -2.62
C ALA A 54 4.16 6.92 -2.54
N TYR A 55 4.87 7.30 -1.48
CA TYR A 55 5.29 8.68 -1.25
C TYR A 55 6.26 9.21 -2.32
N ALA A 56 7.17 8.36 -2.83
CA ALA A 56 8.07 8.71 -3.92
C ALA A 56 7.34 8.92 -5.25
N ASN A 57 6.26 8.20 -5.48
CA ASN A 57 5.47 8.24 -6.72
C ASN A 57 4.18 9.06 -6.61
N LYS A 58 4.02 9.88 -5.56
CA LYS A 58 2.80 10.67 -5.29
C LYS A 58 2.31 11.56 -6.44
N TRP A 59 3.23 11.96 -7.34
CA TRP A 59 2.90 12.80 -8.50
C TRP A 59 2.64 12.01 -9.78
N SER A 60 2.69 10.68 -9.75
CA SER A 60 2.48 9.80 -10.91
C SER A 60 1.00 9.65 -11.31
N HIS A 61 0.18 10.62 -10.92
CA HIS A 61 -1.23 10.71 -11.25
C HIS A 61 -1.45 10.88 -12.75
N GLY A 62 -1.52 9.75 -13.46
CA GLY A 62 -1.86 9.76 -14.88
C GLY A 62 -1.61 8.46 -15.62
N LYS A 63 -0.81 7.53 -15.10
CA LYS A 63 -0.43 6.31 -15.83
C LYS A 63 -1.05 5.03 -15.26
N ARG A 64 -2.34 5.05 -14.91
CA ARG A 64 -3.04 3.84 -14.41
C ARG A 64 -2.84 2.68 -15.39
N SER A 65 -2.67 1.47 -14.88
CA SER A 65 -2.86 0.28 -15.71
C SER A 65 -4.29 0.33 -16.26
N LYS A 66 -4.43 0.35 -17.59
CA LYS A 66 -5.71 0.53 -18.30
C LYS A 66 -6.79 -0.41 -17.76
N GLU A 67 -6.43 -1.67 -17.51
CA GLU A 67 -7.32 -2.74 -17.05
C GLU A 67 -7.91 -2.50 -15.65
N SER A 68 -7.14 -2.08 -14.64
CA SER A 68 -7.68 -1.89 -13.28
C SER A 68 -8.64 -0.71 -13.20
N SER A 69 -8.45 0.30 -14.06
CA SER A 69 -9.28 1.51 -14.07
C SER A 69 -10.70 1.27 -14.58
N GLU A 70 -10.93 0.18 -15.30
CA GLU A 70 -12.26 -0.23 -15.79
C GLU A 70 -13.11 -0.83 -14.66
N PHE A 71 -12.49 -1.47 -13.66
CA PHE A 71 -13.20 -2.16 -12.58
C PHE A 71 -13.11 -1.42 -11.23
N TYR A 72 -11.94 -0.89 -10.87
CA TYR A 72 -11.65 -0.26 -9.59
C TYR A 72 -11.03 1.12 -9.79
N LYS A 73 -11.89 2.10 -10.05
CA LYS A 73 -11.48 3.48 -10.32
C LYS A 73 -11.26 4.25 -9.02
N SER A 74 -10.00 4.39 -8.59
CA SER A 74 -9.63 5.37 -7.54
C SER A 74 -9.97 6.79 -8.00
N SER A 75 -10.40 7.64 -7.08
CA SER A 75 -10.62 9.08 -7.32
C SER A 75 -9.39 9.90 -6.96
N LEU A 76 -8.80 9.66 -5.80
CA LEU A 76 -7.67 10.41 -5.24
C LEU A 76 -6.60 9.43 -4.69
N PHE A 77 -5.46 9.97 -4.25
CA PHE A 77 -4.33 9.23 -3.65
C PHE A 77 -3.96 9.79 -2.27
N TRP A 78 -4.24 11.08 -2.06
CA TRP A 78 -3.84 11.80 -0.86
C TRP A 78 -4.50 11.21 0.39
N ASP A 79 -5.73 10.74 0.24
CA ASP A 79 -6.46 10.01 1.27
C ASP A 79 -5.77 8.68 1.60
N GLU A 80 -5.39 7.87 0.61
CA GLU A 80 -4.64 6.63 0.90
C GLU A 80 -3.26 6.90 1.48
N LEU A 81 -2.58 7.97 1.05
CA LEU A 81 -1.28 8.36 1.64
C LEU A 81 -1.45 8.79 3.11
N LEU A 82 -2.45 9.61 3.42
CA LEU A 82 -2.75 9.99 4.81
C LEU A 82 -3.12 8.76 5.64
N TRP A 83 -3.93 7.86 5.09
CA TRP A 83 -4.37 6.64 5.75
C TRP A 83 -3.21 5.68 6.04
N GLY A 84 -2.35 5.43 5.05
CA GLY A 84 -1.14 4.63 5.21
C GLY A 84 -0.17 5.23 6.24
N GLY A 85 -0.03 6.56 6.25
CA GLY A 85 0.78 7.29 7.23
C GLY A 85 0.24 7.11 8.65
N ALA A 86 -1.07 7.33 8.84
CA ALA A 86 -1.72 7.15 10.14
C ALA A 86 -1.54 5.73 10.70
N TRP A 87 -1.72 4.69 9.87
CA TRP A 87 -1.50 3.31 10.33
C TRP A 87 -0.03 3.02 10.64
N LEU A 88 0.91 3.57 9.88
CA LEU A 88 2.34 3.45 10.20
C LEU A 88 2.71 4.18 11.49
N TYR A 89 2.09 5.33 11.77
CA TYR A 89 2.20 5.99 13.06
C TYR A 89 1.73 5.07 14.18
N TYR A 90 0.52 4.49 14.09
CA TYR A 90 0.01 3.56 15.11
C TYR A 90 0.88 2.31 15.27
N ALA A 91 1.41 1.77 14.18
CA ALA A 91 2.22 0.56 14.20
C ALA A 91 3.66 0.77 14.75
N THR A 92 4.18 2.00 14.70
CA THR A 92 5.60 2.27 14.98
C THR A 92 5.86 3.33 16.04
N GLY A 93 4.86 4.15 16.38
CA GLY A 93 5.03 5.35 17.19
C GLY A 93 5.84 6.47 16.52
N ASN A 94 6.24 6.31 15.25
CA ASN A 94 7.06 7.31 14.57
C ASN A 94 6.18 8.46 14.06
N VAL A 95 6.34 9.63 14.69
CA VAL A 95 5.60 10.86 14.38
C VAL A 95 5.86 11.40 12.98
N THR A 96 6.93 11.01 12.29
CA THR A 96 7.21 11.48 10.92
C THR A 96 6.22 10.96 9.87
N TYR A 97 5.30 10.08 10.24
CA TYR A 97 4.24 9.57 9.36
C TYR A 97 2.92 10.37 9.44
N LEU A 98 2.83 11.31 10.39
CA LEU A 98 1.76 12.31 10.51
C LEU A 98 2.21 13.63 9.89
#